data_AF-A0A9E6EGG8-F1
#
_entry.id   AF-A0A9E6EGG8-F1
#
_cell.length_a   1.000
_cell.length_b   1.000
_cell.length_c   1.000
_cell.angle_alpha   90.00
_cell.angle_beta   90.00
_cell.angle_gamma   90.00
#
_symmetry.space_group_name_H-M   'P 1'
#
loop_
_entity.id
_entity.type
_entity.pdbx_description
1 polymer ?
#
loop_
_entity_poly.entity_id
_entity_poly.type
_entity_poly.pdbx_seq_one_letter_code
_entity_poly.pdbx_strand_id
1 'polypeptide(L)'
;MADEKFDAIVVGAGPSGLAAAITLAKAGLEVALLERGSYPGSKNVMGGIFYRHPLETILPEFWKTAPVERPIVEQRFWMLGDNGHVGGGVRSEKFDGDKPNCWTVLRAKFDRWLSEQAEAAGVMLLAETKVESLLQKDGKVIGVHTLLDDGDLYADVVVIAEGVNSILLRDMGIHPEIKTNQVATAVKEIISLPSEKIEDRFNVEKGQGVSIELLGSASQGGMGLGFLYTNRDSISLGIGVLVSDLARLKLKPNDLLEGLKNHPSVRPLIAGGKTEEYLAHFIPEGATLEQLPLHALVGPYLWLDLDQLTPSSLTELKTGYQGETILFLTSSAAVEISDEVFKALLELPCLVWVIVHGIEILGHELFS
;
A
#
# COMPACT_ATOMS: atom_id res chain seq x y z
N MET A 1 37.91 7.15 -1.65
CA MET A 1 37.28 8.41 -2.11
C MET A 1 36.39 8.86 -0.95
N ALA A 2 36.06 10.14 -0.80
CA ALA A 2 35.08 10.48 0.23
C ALA A 2 33.75 9.87 -0.25
N ASP A 3 33.38 8.74 0.34
CA ASP A 3 32.30 7.87 -0.11
C ASP A 3 30.98 8.66 -0.06
N GLU A 4 30.43 9.00 -1.23
CA GLU A 4 29.08 9.58 -1.32
C GLU A 4 28.11 8.57 -0.72
N LYS A 5 27.51 8.95 0.41
CA LYS A 5 26.65 8.11 1.24
C LYS A 5 25.39 8.91 1.54
N PHE A 6 24.24 8.31 1.31
CA PHE A 6 22.95 8.91 1.65
C PHE A 6 22.67 8.77 3.15
N ASP A 7 21.86 9.65 3.71
CA ASP A 7 21.30 9.43 5.06
C ASP A 7 20.33 8.24 5.03
N ALA A 8 19.53 8.13 3.97
CA ALA A 8 18.60 7.02 3.79
C ALA A 8 18.47 6.54 2.33
N ILE A 9 18.38 5.23 2.15
CA ILE A 9 17.94 4.60 0.90
C ILE A 9 16.56 3.98 1.13
N VAL A 10 15.59 4.35 0.31
CA VAL A 10 14.25 3.75 0.29
C VAL A 10 14.13 2.83 -0.92
N VAL A 11 13.78 1.56 -0.70
CA VAL A 11 13.64 0.55 -1.75
C VAL A 11 12.17 0.32 -2.07
N GLY A 12 11.74 0.73 -3.26
CA GLY A 12 10.38 0.60 -3.79
C GLY A 12 9.62 1.93 -3.75
N ALA A 13 9.19 2.43 -4.91
CA ALA A 13 8.41 3.67 -5.03
C ALA A 13 6.90 3.37 -5.12
N GLY A 14 6.43 2.55 -4.18
CA GLY A 14 5.01 2.49 -3.82
C GLY A 14 4.58 3.72 -3.02
N PRO A 15 3.30 3.83 -2.63
CA PRO A 15 2.77 4.93 -1.83
C PRO A 15 3.49 5.00 -0.48
N SER A 16 3.81 3.81 0.03
CA SER A 16 4.53 3.60 1.27
C SER A 16 5.97 4.13 1.18
N GLY A 17 6.76 3.68 0.21
CA GLY A 17 8.13 4.20 -0.01
C GLY A 17 8.19 5.67 -0.42
N LEU A 18 7.24 6.15 -1.22
CA LEU A 18 7.13 7.57 -1.57
C LEU A 18 6.81 8.44 -0.35
N ALA A 19 5.87 8.01 0.50
CA ALA A 19 5.58 8.68 1.76
C ALA A 19 6.82 8.71 2.66
N ALA A 20 7.54 7.59 2.78
CA ALA A 20 8.77 7.52 3.55
C ALA A 20 9.84 8.49 3.04
N ALA A 21 10.10 8.48 1.73
CA ALA A 21 11.10 9.33 1.13
C ALA A 21 10.76 10.83 1.27
N ILE A 22 9.49 11.23 1.07
CA ILE A 22 9.05 12.62 1.24
C ILE A 22 9.25 13.08 2.68
N THR A 23 8.84 12.27 3.67
CA THR A 23 8.98 12.65 5.08
C THR A 23 10.45 12.79 5.48
N LEU A 24 11.29 11.83 5.08
CA LEU A 24 12.73 11.87 5.36
C LEU A 24 13.39 13.08 4.72
N ALA A 25 13.09 13.39 3.46
CA ALA A 25 13.64 14.55 2.77
C ALA A 25 13.15 15.88 3.39
N LYS A 26 11.89 15.96 3.82
CA LYS A 26 11.35 17.14 4.54
C LYS A 26 12.02 17.39 5.88
N ALA A 27 12.57 16.35 6.50
CA ALA A 27 13.40 16.47 7.71
C ALA A 27 14.85 16.92 7.41
N GLY A 28 15.20 17.16 6.14
CA GLY A 28 16.51 17.65 5.71
C GLY A 28 17.52 16.56 5.40
N LEU A 29 17.09 15.31 5.23
CA LEU A 29 17.96 14.17 4.95
C LEU A 29 18.23 14.01 3.45
N GLU A 30 19.43 13.56 3.10
CA GLU A 30 19.78 13.11 1.75
C GLU A 30 19.21 11.72 1.50
N VAL A 31 18.17 11.63 0.67
CA VAL A 31 17.40 10.40 0.44
C VAL A 31 17.51 9.94 -1.00
N ALA A 32 17.92 8.69 -1.20
CA ALA A 32 17.76 7.98 -2.48
C ALA A 32 16.52 7.09 -2.44
N LEU A 33 15.70 7.13 -3.49
CA LEU A 33 14.52 6.26 -3.67
C LEU A 33 14.71 5.41 -4.91
N LEU A 34 14.76 4.09 -4.76
CA LEU A 34 15.06 3.14 -5.84
C LEU A 34 13.78 2.40 -6.28
N GLU A 35 13.46 2.46 -7.57
CA GLU A 35 12.29 1.78 -8.16
C GLU A 35 12.70 0.88 -9.33
N ARG A 36 12.27 -0.38 -9.29
CA ARG A 36 12.57 -1.36 -10.35
C ARG A 36 11.76 -1.17 -11.63
N GLY A 37 10.67 -0.41 -11.58
CA GLY A 37 9.82 -0.07 -12.71
C GLY A 37 10.39 1.10 -13.52
N SER A 38 9.89 1.29 -14.74
CA SER A 38 10.30 2.43 -15.58
C SER A 38 9.89 3.78 -15.01
N TYR A 39 8.89 3.78 -14.13
CA TYR A 39 8.49 4.91 -13.31
C TYR A 39 7.69 4.40 -12.09
N PRO A 40 7.66 5.16 -10.98
CA PRO A 40 6.77 4.88 -9.84
C PRO A 40 5.31 4.74 -10.27
N GLY A 41 4.68 3.62 -9.95
CA GLY A 41 3.32 3.29 -10.40
C GLY A 41 3.22 2.30 -11.57
N SER A 42 4.30 2.07 -12.33
CA SER A 42 4.29 1.15 -13.48
C SER A 42 4.04 -0.32 -13.12
N LYS A 43 4.35 -0.73 -11.88
CA LYS A 43 4.17 -2.09 -11.37
C LYS A 43 3.16 -2.19 -10.23
N ASN A 44 2.51 -1.08 -9.91
CA ASN A 44 1.66 -0.95 -8.74
C ASN A 44 0.20 -1.20 -9.12
N VAL A 45 -0.48 -2.04 -8.33
CA VAL A 45 -1.86 -2.41 -8.57
C VAL A 45 -2.64 -2.20 -7.29
N MET A 46 -3.78 -1.51 -7.41
CA MET A 46 -4.71 -1.27 -6.32
C MET A 46 -6.12 -1.30 -6.87
N GLY A 47 -7.09 -1.66 -6.03
CA GLY A 47 -8.51 -1.56 -6.36
C GLY A 47 -8.86 -0.14 -6.84
N GLY A 48 -8.57 0.86 -6.02
CA GLY A 48 -8.61 2.26 -6.45
C GLY A 48 -9.01 3.28 -5.37
N ILE A 49 -9.53 2.86 -4.22
CA ILE A 49 -9.93 3.79 -3.15
C ILE A 49 -8.71 4.30 -2.39
N PHE A 50 -8.52 5.62 -2.38
CA PHE A 50 -7.43 6.31 -1.69
C PHE A 50 -8.01 7.27 -0.66
N TYR A 51 -7.65 7.09 0.62
CA TYR A 51 -8.18 7.90 1.71
C TYR A 51 -7.37 9.18 1.89
N ARG A 52 -8.07 10.28 2.19
CA ARG A 52 -7.45 11.60 2.36
C ARG A 52 -6.44 11.62 3.50
N HIS A 53 -6.86 11.15 4.67
CA HIS A 53 -6.20 11.45 5.94
C HIS A 53 -4.71 11.10 5.97
N PRO A 54 -4.27 9.90 5.56
CA PRO A 54 -2.87 9.52 5.76
C PRO A 54 -1.89 10.30 4.86
N LEU A 55 -2.29 10.68 3.64
CA LEU A 55 -1.42 11.49 2.79
C LEU A 55 -1.49 12.98 3.16
N GLU A 56 -2.65 13.46 3.63
CA GLU A 56 -2.83 14.85 4.04
C GLU A 56 -1.87 15.26 5.18
N THR A 57 -1.45 14.33 6.03
CA THR A 57 -0.47 14.62 7.09
C THR A 57 0.92 14.92 6.55
N ILE A 58 1.29 14.41 5.37
CA ILE A 58 2.57 14.66 4.70
C ILE A 58 2.44 15.79 3.67
N LEU A 59 1.38 15.72 2.85
CA LEU A 59 1.08 16.63 1.75
C LEU A 59 -0.32 17.23 1.97
N PRO A 60 -0.42 18.35 2.70
CA PRO A 60 -1.69 19.03 2.90
C PRO A 60 -2.36 19.39 1.58
N GLU A 61 -3.67 19.18 1.49
CA GLU A 61 -4.47 19.51 0.30
C GLU A 61 -3.99 18.87 -1.02
N PHE A 62 -3.31 17.71 -0.94
CA PHE A 62 -2.75 17.03 -2.11
C PHE A 62 -3.74 16.84 -3.26
N TRP A 63 -5.02 16.63 -2.95
CA TRP A 63 -6.09 16.41 -3.94
C TRP A 63 -6.34 17.59 -4.87
N LYS A 64 -5.82 18.79 -4.57
CA LYS A 64 -5.91 19.96 -5.46
C LYS A 64 -5.01 19.84 -6.70
N THR A 65 -3.92 19.09 -6.61
CA THR A 65 -2.94 18.93 -7.70
C THR A 65 -2.78 17.48 -8.13
N ALA A 66 -3.06 16.52 -7.25
CA ALA A 66 -2.98 15.10 -7.55
C ALA A 66 -4.00 14.66 -8.60
N PRO A 67 -3.66 13.68 -9.44
CA PRO A 67 -4.56 13.12 -10.46
C PRO A 67 -5.59 12.16 -9.81
N VAL A 68 -6.42 12.69 -8.91
CA VAL A 68 -7.56 11.97 -8.35
C VAL A 68 -8.67 11.82 -9.39
N GLU A 69 -9.38 10.69 -9.35
CA GLU A 69 -10.44 10.38 -10.30
C GLU A 69 -11.78 10.97 -9.84
N ARG A 70 -12.52 10.29 -8.94
CA ARG A 70 -13.81 10.77 -8.41
C ARG A 70 -13.83 10.75 -6.87
N PRO A 71 -14.32 11.79 -6.17
CA PRO A 71 -14.62 11.70 -4.74
C PRO A 71 -15.74 10.67 -4.51
N ILE A 72 -15.56 9.80 -3.52
CA ILE A 72 -16.53 8.75 -3.23
C ILE A 72 -17.62 9.27 -2.31
N VAL A 73 -18.80 9.53 -2.87
CA VAL A 73 -19.97 10.04 -2.13
C VAL A 73 -20.85 8.93 -1.58
N GLU A 74 -20.65 7.71 -2.07
CA GLU A 74 -21.37 6.53 -1.62
C GLU A 74 -20.48 5.28 -1.59
N GLN A 75 -20.55 4.54 -0.49
CA GLN A 75 -19.87 3.26 -0.33
C GLN A 75 -20.92 2.16 -0.10
N ARG A 76 -20.94 1.15 -0.97
CA ARG A 76 -21.91 0.05 -0.96
C ARG A 76 -21.22 -1.27 -0.60
N PHE A 77 -21.98 -2.15 0.03
CA PHE A 77 -21.61 -3.55 0.18
C PHE A 77 -22.74 -4.42 -0.37
N TRP A 78 -22.42 -5.34 -1.26
CA TRP A 78 -23.36 -6.25 -1.89
C TRP A 78 -22.96 -7.69 -1.58
N MET A 79 -23.89 -8.45 -1.02
CA MET A 79 -23.79 -9.89 -0.90
C MET A 79 -24.50 -10.53 -2.10
N LEU A 80 -23.71 -11.08 -3.02
CA LEU A 80 -24.17 -11.70 -4.24
C LEU A 80 -24.68 -13.13 -3.97
N GLY A 81 -25.83 -13.47 -4.56
CA GLY A 81 -26.26 -14.85 -4.78
C GLY A 81 -25.98 -15.27 -6.23
N ASP A 82 -26.60 -16.32 -6.73
CA ASP A 82 -26.31 -16.79 -8.10
C ASP A 82 -26.83 -15.86 -9.20
N ASN A 83 -27.98 -15.21 -8.94
CA ASN A 83 -28.74 -14.45 -9.94
C ASN A 83 -29.12 -13.03 -9.48
N GLY A 84 -28.55 -12.55 -8.37
CA GLY A 84 -28.95 -11.29 -7.77
C GLY A 84 -28.08 -10.92 -6.58
N HIS A 85 -28.46 -9.87 -5.85
CA HIS A 85 -27.76 -9.47 -4.64
C HIS A 85 -28.72 -8.90 -3.61
N VAL A 86 -28.29 -8.95 -2.35
CA VAL A 86 -28.80 -8.09 -1.27
C VAL A 86 -27.66 -7.19 -0.83
N GLY A 87 -27.95 -5.94 -0.53
CA GLY A 87 -26.89 -5.00 -0.15
C GLY A 87 -27.42 -3.72 0.46
N GLY A 88 -26.49 -2.92 0.94
CA GLY A 88 -26.73 -1.59 1.47
C GLY A 88 -25.53 -0.68 1.19
N GLY A 89 -25.62 0.55 1.66
CA GLY A 89 -24.53 1.50 1.54
C GLY A 89 -24.77 2.76 2.36
N VAL A 90 -23.73 3.56 2.49
CA VAL A 90 -23.80 4.88 3.10
C VAL A 90 -23.50 5.90 2.02
N ARG A 91 -24.47 6.78 1.76
CA ARG A 91 -24.31 7.96 0.90
C ARG A 91 -24.42 9.21 1.76
N SER A 92 -23.52 10.16 1.56
CA SER A 92 -23.59 11.45 2.24
C SER A 92 -22.97 12.55 1.40
N GLU A 93 -23.66 13.68 1.28
CA GLU A 93 -23.09 14.91 0.69
C GLU A 93 -21.86 15.40 1.46
N LYS A 94 -21.71 15.03 2.74
CA LYS A 94 -20.51 15.33 3.54
C LYS A 94 -19.24 14.64 3.04
N PHE A 95 -19.39 13.61 2.20
CA PHE A 95 -18.25 12.94 1.59
C PHE A 95 -17.76 13.65 0.32
N ASP A 96 -18.48 14.68 -0.13
CA ASP A 96 -18.13 15.56 -1.24
C ASP A 96 -17.70 16.97 -0.76
N GLY A 97 -17.36 17.85 -1.70
CA GLY A 97 -17.04 19.26 -1.45
C GLY A 97 -15.53 19.55 -1.41
N ASP A 98 -15.13 20.57 -0.65
CA ASP A 98 -13.72 21.04 -0.61
C ASP A 98 -12.77 20.03 0.04
N LYS A 99 -13.30 19.17 0.92
CA LYS A 99 -12.53 18.21 1.71
C LYS A 99 -13.16 16.80 1.70
N PRO A 100 -13.21 16.09 0.55
CA PRO A 100 -13.73 14.72 0.46
C PRO A 100 -12.98 13.75 1.38
N ASN A 101 -13.62 12.63 1.73
CA ASN A 101 -13.00 11.61 2.59
C ASN A 101 -12.01 10.72 1.83
N CYS A 102 -12.36 10.33 0.62
CA CYS A 102 -11.56 9.48 -0.24
C CYS A 102 -11.94 9.67 -1.72
N TRP A 103 -11.06 9.22 -2.61
CA TRP A 103 -11.26 9.23 -4.06
C TRP A 103 -10.97 7.87 -4.65
N THR A 104 -11.46 7.62 -5.87
CA THR A 104 -10.77 6.69 -6.76
C THR A 104 -9.46 7.29 -7.28
N VAL A 105 -8.45 6.44 -7.49
CA VAL A 105 -7.19 6.77 -8.14
C VAL A 105 -6.72 5.64 -9.05
N LEU A 106 -5.97 6.00 -10.09
CA LEU A 106 -5.23 5.06 -10.92
C LEU A 106 -3.74 5.16 -10.60
N ARG A 107 -3.17 4.09 -10.03
CA ARG A 107 -1.81 4.07 -9.47
C ARG A 107 -0.73 4.53 -10.44
N ALA A 108 -0.83 4.16 -11.72
CA ALA A 108 0.12 4.60 -12.73
C ALA A 108 0.20 6.13 -12.88
N LYS A 109 -0.92 6.86 -12.71
CA LYS A 109 -0.95 8.33 -12.72
C LYS A 109 -0.61 8.89 -11.35
N PHE A 110 -1.21 8.33 -10.30
CA PHE A 110 -1.12 8.85 -8.94
C PHE A 110 0.29 8.72 -8.36
N ASP A 111 0.92 7.57 -8.48
CA ASP A 111 2.25 7.34 -7.92
C ASP A 111 3.33 8.12 -8.69
N ARG A 112 3.13 8.34 -10.01
CA ARG A 112 3.99 9.22 -10.81
C ARG A 112 3.89 10.67 -10.34
N TRP A 113 2.68 11.17 -10.11
CA TRP A 113 2.51 12.50 -9.52
C TRP A 113 3.13 12.58 -8.12
N LEU A 114 2.95 11.55 -7.30
CA LEU A 114 3.50 11.52 -5.95
C LEU A 114 5.03 11.46 -5.97
N SER A 115 5.64 10.83 -6.98
CA SER A 115 7.09 10.85 -7.16
C SER A 115 7.62 12.22 -7.56
N GLU A 116 6.88 12.98 -8.37
CA GLU A 116 7.22 14.39 -8.63
C GLU A 116 7.19 15.22 -7.34
N GLN A 117 6.30 14.91 -6.38
CA GLN A 117 6.31 15.55 -5.05
C GLN A 117 7.52 15.13 -4.21
N ALA A 118 7.98 13.89 -4.35
CA ALA A 118 9.20 13.40 -3.69
C ALA A 118 10.45 14.10 -4.24
N GLU A 119 10.59 14.17 -5.56
CA GLU A 119 11.70 14.90 -6.20
C GLU A 119 11.68 16.38 -5.83
N ALA A 120 10.50 17.02 -5.79
CA ALA A 120 10.35 18.41 -5.35
C ALA A 120 10.71 18.61 -3.86
N ALA A 121 10.62 17.56 -3.04
CA ALA A 121 11.07 17.57 -1.65
C ALA A 121 12.59 17.33 -1.50
N GLY A 122 13.32 17.06 -2.59
CA GLY A 122 14.76 16.83 -2.59
C GLY A 122 15.19 15.35 -2.67
N VAL A 123 14.25 14.41 -2.86
CA VAL A 123 14.56 12.99 -3.00
C VAL A 123 15.25 12.71 -4.35
N MET A 124 16.36 11.99 -4.33
CA MET A 124 16.97 11.43 -5.54
C MET A 124 16.22 10.15 -5.96
N LEU A 125 15.35 10.24 -6.95
CA LEU A 125 14.63 9.10 -7.50
C LEU A 125 15.46 8.41 -8.60
N LEU A 126 15.68 7.10 -8.44
CA LEU A 126 16.31 6.23 -9.44
C LEU A 126 15.32 5.15 -9.87
N ALA A 127 14.62 5.41 -10.98
CA ALA A 127 13.80 4.41 -11.66
C ALA A 127 14.67 3.39 -12.42
N GLU A 128 14.04 2.32 -12.94
CA GLU A 128 14.72 1.20 -13.61
C GLU A 128 15.86 0.56 -12.80
N THR A 129 15.84 0.76 -11.48
CA THR A 129 16.91 0.36 -10.58
C THR A 129 16.38 -0.69 -9.61
N LYS A 130 16.64 -1.96 -9.93
CA LYS A 130 16.31 -3.08 -9.04
C LYS A 130 17.43 -3.26 -8.01
N VAL A 131 17.05 -3.29 -6.73
CA VAL A 131 17.91 -3.75 -5.65
C VAL A 131 17.91 -5.28 -5.64
N GLU A 132 19.10 -5.89 -5.66
CA GLU A 132 19.28 -7.35 -5.61
C GLU A 132 19.57 -7.85 -4.20
N SER A 133 20.29 -7.07 -3.39
CA SER A 133 20.64 -7.47 -2.03
C SER A 133 20.97 -6.27 -1.14
N LEU A 134 21.00 -6.50 0.18
CA LEU A 134 21.48 -5.52 1.15
C LEU A 134 22.97 -5.72 1.39
N LEU A 135 23.72 -4.62 1.38
CA LEU A 135 25.13 -4.63 1.75
C LEU A 135 25.25 -4.71 3.27
N GLN A 136 26.04 -5.66 3.76
CA GLN A 136 26.21 -5.90 5.18
C GLN A 136 27.67 -5.86 5.63
N LYS A 137 27.92 -5.25 6.78
CA LYS A 137 29.22 -5.22 7.44
C LYS A 137 29.03 -5.32 8.96
N ASP A 138 29.71 -6.26 9.60
CA ASP A 138 29.63 -6.48 11.05
C ASP A 138 28.19 -6.67 11.58
N GLY A 139 27.35 -7.36 10.79
CA GLY A 139 25.94 -7.59 11.12
C GLY A 139 25.02 -6.39 10.89
N LYS A 140 25.53 -5.30 10.31
CA LYS A 140 24.78 -4.07 10.03
C LYS A 140 24.50 -3.94 8.54
N VAL A 141 23.28 -3.53 8.19
CA VAL A 141 22.98 -3.07 6.82
C VAL A 141 23.62 -1.71 6.66
N ILE A 142 24.44 -1.55 5.61
CA ILE A 142 25.19 -0.32 5.32
C ILE A 142 24.84 0.28 3.95
N GLY A 143 23.87 -0.31 3.25
CA GLY A 143 23.54 0.05 1.87
C GLY A 143 22.84 -1.06 1.11
N VAL A 144 22.79 -0.90 -0.20
CA VAL A 144 22.15 -1.82 -1.14
C VAL A 144 23.02 -2.07 -2.36
N HIS A 145 22.91 -3.26 -2.93
CA HIS A 145 23.49 -3.59 -4.23
C HIS A 145 22.41 -3.57 -5.32
N THR A 146 22.69 -2.90 -6.42
CA THR A 146 21.82 -2.77 -7.60
C THR A 146 22.45 -3.39 -8.84
N LEU A 147 21.67 -3.53 -9.91
CA LEU A 147 22.14 -4.05 -11.21
C LEU A 147 22.92 -3.04 -12.07
N LEU A 148 23.14 -1.81 -11.57
CA LEU A 148 23.89 -0.79 -12.30
C LEU A 148 25.40 -1.10 -12.27
N ASP A 149 26.14 -0.56 -13.25
CA ASP A 149 27.60 -0.56 -13.19
C ASP A 149 28.04 0.29 -12.00
N ASP A 150 28.90 -0.25 -11.12
CA ASP A 150 29.18 0.33 -9.79
C ASP A 150 27.91 0.49 -8.93
N GLY A 151 27.07 -0.55 -8.92
CA GLY A 151 25.73 -0.52 -8.34
C GLY A 151 25.63 -0.55 -6.81
N ASP A 152 26.73 -0.39 -6.08
CA ASP A 152 26.74 -0.34 -4.62
C ASP A 152 26.41 1.08 -4.14
N LEU A 153 25.30 1.22 -3.40
CA LEU A 153 24.89 2.49 -2.80
C LEU A 153 24.89 2.36 -1.29
N TYR A 154 25.53 3.30 -0.59
CA TYR A 154 25.69 3.26 0.86
C TYR A 154 24.73 4.24 1.56
N ALA A 155 24.22 3.85 2.72
CA ALA A 155 23.40 4.71 3.57
C ALA A 155 23.47 4.38 5.06
N ASP A 156 23.08 5.32 5.91
CA ASP A 156 22.90 5.08 7.35
C ASP A 156 21.67 4.23 7.64
N VAL A 157 20.59 4.43 6.87
CA VAL A 157 19.35 3.66 7.00
C VAL A 157 18.89 3.15 5.64
N VAL A 158 18.40 1.90 5.62
CA VAL A 158 17.69 1.34 4.45
C VAL A 158 16.24 1.04 4.83
N VAL A 159 15.32 1.68 4.11
CA VAL A 159 13.87 1.47 4.24
C VAL A 159 13.41 0.49 3.16
N ILE A 160 12.80 -0.61 3.58
CA ILE A 160 12.29 -1.65 2.66
C ILE A 160 10.79 -1.46 2.46
N ALA A 161 10.44 -0.96 1.29
CA ALA A 161 9.07 -0.69 0.81
C ALA A 161 8.77 -1.45 -0.50
N GLU A 162 9.35 -2.64 -0.67
CA GLU A 162 9.24 -3.47 -1.89
C GLU A 162 7.88 -4.20 -2.07
N GLY A 163 6.99 -4.05 -1.09
CA GLY A 163 5.64 -4.62 -1.10
C GLY A 163 5.57 -6.11 -0.76
N VAL A 164 4.46 -6.73 -1.17
CA VAL A 164 3.97 -8.05 -0.73
C VAL A 164 4.96 -9.21 -0.90
N ASN A 165 5.84 -9.16 -1.90
CA ASN A 165 6.75 -10.29 -2.15
C ASN A 165 7.91 -10.35 -1.15
N SER A 166 8.26 -9.23 -0.50
CA SER A 166 9.32 -9.12 0.50
C SER A 166 10.58 -9.93 0.15
N ILE A 167 11.09 -9.81 -1.09
CA ILE A 167 12.17 -10.67 -1.60
C ILE A 167 13.45 -10.41 -0.80
N LEU A 168 13.82 -9.15 -0.61
CA LEU A 168 15.03 -8.76 0.10
C LEU A 168 15.00 -9.27 1.55
N LEU A 169 13.85 -9.15 2.21
CA LEU A 169 13.68 -9.61 3.59
C LEU A 169 13.68 -11.13 3.69
N ARG A 170 13.15 -11.85 2.70
CA ARG A 170 13.20 -13.31 2.66
C ARG A 170 14.63 -13.82 2.41
N ASP A 171 15.37 -13.16 1.52
CA ASP A 171 16.76 -13.52 1.22
C ASP A 171 17.68 -13.31 2.45
N MET A 172 17.35 -12.36 3.32
CA MET A 172 18.01 -12.18 4.62
C MET A 172 17.57 -13.18 5.70
N GLY A 173 16.60 -14.05 5.43
CA GLY A 173 16.01 -14.93 6.42
C GLY A 173 15.21 -14.19 7.51
N ILE A 174 14.88 -12.92 7.27
CA ILE A 174 14.03 -12.09 8.14
C ILE A 174 12.60 -12.58 7.93
N HIS A 175 12.04 -12.42 6.73
CA HIS A 175 10.69 -12.91 6.45
C HIS A 175 10.70 -14.42 6.12
N PRO A 176 9.73 -15.21 6.64
CA PRO A 176 9.53 -16.57 6.18
C PRO A 176 8.94 -16.59 4.76
N GLU A 177 8.96 -17.76 4.12
CA GLU A 177 8.17 -17.96 2.89
C GLU A 177 6.70 -17.67 3.14
N ILE A 178 6.08 -16.95 2.20
CA ILE A 178 4.67 -16.58 2.25
C ILE A 178 3.83 -17.84 2.08
N LYS A 179 3.01 -18.16 3.09
CA LYS A 179 2.08 -19.28 3.02
C LYS A 179 0.86 -18.90 2.18
N THR A 180 0.31 -19.88 1.46
CA THR A 180 -0.82 -19.65 0.54
C THR A 180 -2.11 -19.19 1.24
N ASN A 181 -2.24 -19.39 2.55
CA ASN A 181 -3.36 -18.91 3.36
C ASN A 181 -3.13 -17.51 3.96
N GLN A 182 -1.99 -16.87 3.67
CA GLN A 182 -1.62 -15.55 4.16
C GLN A 182 -1.59 -14.50 3.04
N VAL A 183 -1.96 -14.89 1.82
CA VAL A 183 -1.91 -14.04 0.64
C VAL A 183 -3.11 -14.33 -0.26
N ALA A 184 -3.75 -13.27 -0.75
CA ALA A 184 -4.74 -13.33 -1.79
C ALA A 184 -4.15 -12.93 -3.14
N THR A 185 -4.56 -13.62 -4.20
CA THR A 185 -4.35 -13.13 -5.57
C THR A 185 -5.52 -12.25 -5.93
N ALA A 186 -5.24 -11.00 -6.27
CA ALA A 186 -6.19 -10.06 -6.81
C ALA A 186 -5.99 -9.88 -8.31
N VAL A 187 -7.10 -9.88 -9.05
CA VAL A 187 -7.14 -9.50 -10.46
C VAL A 187 -8.10 -8.35 -10.65
N LYS A 188 -7.76 -7.46 -11.59
CA LYS A 188 -8.48 -6.22 -11.85
C LYS A 188 -8.51 -5.93 -13.34
N GLU A 189 -9.65 -5.43 -13.81
CA GLU A 189 -9.77 -4.75 -15.10
C GLU A 189 -10.10 -3.27 -14.90
N ILE A 190 -9.57 -2.44 -15.80
CA ILE A 190 -10.04 -1.08 -16.02
C ILE A 190 -10.92 -1.09 -17.27
N ILE A 191 -12.20 -0.81 -17.10
CA ILE A 191 -13.22 -0.88 -18.15
C ILE A 191 -13.63 0.55 -18.52
N SER A 192 -13.27 1.02 -19.70
CA SER A 192 -13.62 2.36 -20.19
C SER A 192 -15.14 2.51 -20.36
N LEU A 193 -15.68 3.64 -19.92
CA LEU A 193 -17.10 3.95 -20.00
C LEU A 193 -17.30 5.49 -19.96
N PRO A 194 -18.18 6.08 -20.80
CA PRO A 194 -18.44 7.51 -20.74
C PRO A 194 -18.87 7.97 -19.34
N SER A 195 -18.32 9.11 -18.90
CA SER A 195 -18.58 9.72 -17.57
C SER A 195 -20.07 9.84 -17.25
N GLU A 196 -20.86 10.35 -18.20
CA GLU A 196 -22.32 10.52 -18.06
C GLU A 196 -23.02 9.18 -17.80
N LYS A 197 -22.56 8.10 -18.43
CA LYS A 197 -23.14 6.77 -18.28
C LYS A 197 -22.80 6.16 -16.93
N ILE A 198 -21.62 6.46 -16.39
CA ILE A 198 -21.27 6.11 -15.01
C ILE A 198 -22.21 6.86 -14.06
N GLU A 199 -22.36 8.16 -14.22
CA GLU A 199 -23.23 9.00 -13.37
C GLU A 199 -24.68 8.49 -13.34
N ASP A 200 -25.25 8.22 -14.51
CA ASP A 200 -26.61 7.67 -14.65
C ASP A 200 -26.74 6.29 -13.97
N ARG A 201 -25.78 5.37 -14.19
CA ARG A 201 -25.84 3.99 -13.68
C ARG A 201 -25.72 3.91 -12.17
N PHE A 202 -24.92 4.80 -11.59
CA PHE A 202 -24.67 4.83 -10.16
C PHE A 202 -25.59 5.81 -9.43
N ASN A 203 -26.42 6.54 -10.17
CA ASN A 203 -27.37 7.53 -9.67
C ASN A 203 -26.66 8.59 -8.82
N VAL A 204 -25.64 9.24 -9.38
CA VAL A 204 -24.82 10.26 -8.72
C VAL A 204 -24.65 11.49 -9.62
N GLU A 205 -24.32 12.63 -9.04
CA GLU A 205 -24.10 13.86 -9.79
C GLU A 205 -22.78 13.83 -10.57
N LYS A 206 -22.61 14.82 -11.45
CA LYS A 206 -21.42 14.95 -12.29
C LYS A 206 -20.14 14.93 -11.45
N GLY A 207 -19.22 14.04 -11.80
CA GLY A 207 -17.92 13.91 -11.13
C GLY A 207 -17.93 13.12 -9.81
N GLN A 208 -19.10 12.81 -9.23
CA GLN A 208 -19.19 12.01 -8.01
C GLN A 208 -18.96 10.52 -8.27
N GLY A 209 -18.40 9.82 -7.29
CA GLY A 209 -18.06 8.41 -7.38
C GLY A 209 -18.74 7.51 -6.36
N VAL A 210 -18.79 6.22 -6.68
CA VAL A 210 -19.33 5.15 -5.85
C VAL A 210 -18.31 4.02 -5.73
N SER A 211 -18.18 3.45 -4.53
CA SER A 211 -17.51 2.18 -4.33
C SER A 211 -18.50 1.07 -4.01
N ILE A 212 -18.26 -0.14 -4.51
CA ILE A 212 -19.04 -1.33 -4.19
C ILE A 212 -18.10 -2.46 -3.83
N GLU A 213 -18.22 -2.97 -2.62
CA GLU A 213 -17.62 -4.24 -2.20
C GLU A 213 -18.59 -5.39 -2.50
N LEU A 214 -18.09 -6.44 -3.15
CA LEU A 214 -18.87 -7.56 -3.70
C LEU A 214 -18.49 -8.87 -2.98
N LEU A 215 -19.37 -9.34 -2.10
CA LEU A 215 -19.22 -10.55 -1.30
C LEU A 215 -20.11 -11.68 -1.83
N GLY A 216 -20.01 -12.87 -1.23
CA GLY A 216 -20.91 -13.99 -1.51
C GLY A 216 -20.45 -14.81 -2.71
N SER A 217 -21.34 -15.06 -3.67
CA SER A 217 -21.05 -15.89 -4.85
C SER A 217 -19.88 -15.37 -5.71
N ALA A 218 -19.48 -14.11 -5.53
CA ALA A 218 -18.32 -13.50 -6.20
C ALA A 218 -17.06 -14.38 -6.12
N SER A 219 -16.76 -14.92 -4.93
CA SER A 219 -15.56 -15.73 -4.68
C SER A 219 -15.77 -17.24 -4.88
N GLN A 220 -16.97 -17.66 -5.31
CA GLN A 220 -17.36 -19.06 -5.49
C GLN A 220 -17.04 -19.97 -4.29
N GLY A 221 -17.21 -19.45 -3.06
CA GLY A 221 -16.96 -20.18 -1.82
C GLY A 221 -15.53 -20.12 -1.30
N GLY A 222 -14.68 -19.26 -1.89
CA GLY A 222 -13.40 -18.86 -1.30
C GLY A 222 -13.54 -17.67 -0.35
N MET A 223 -12.56 -17.48 0.51
CA MET A 223 -12.37 -16.24 1.25
C MET A 223 -11.83 -15.19 0.30
N GLY A 224 -12.68 -14.24 -0.07
CA GLY A 224 -12.35 -13.22 -1.04
C GLY A 224 -13.38 -12.12 -1.15
N LEU A 225 -12.95 -11.00 -1.72
CA LEU A 225 -13.72 -9.79 -1.88
C LEU A 225 -13.60 -9.30 -3.32
N GLY A 226 -14.73 -9.20 -4.01
CA GLY A 226 -14.82 -8.47 -5.26
C GLY A 226 -14.99 -6.99 -5.00
N PHE A 227 -14.65 -6.16 -5.97
CA PHE A 227 -14.85 -4.73 -5.88
C PHE A 227 -15.22 -4.11 -7.23
N LEU A 228 -16.00 -3.05 -7.19
CA LEU A 228 -16.30 -2.19 -8.33
C LEU A 228 -16.23 -0.73 -7.89
N TYR A 229 -15.29 0.02 -8.46
CA TYR A 229 -15.10 1.44 -8.16
C TYR A 229 -15.20 2.31 -9.42
N THR A 230 -15.87 3.45 -9.32
CA THR A 230 -16.05 4.38 -10.44
C THR A 230 -14.87 5.36 -10.54
N ASN A 231 -14.16 5.32 -11.67
CA ASN A 231 -13.17 6.34 -12.04
C ASN A 231 -13.86 7.42 -12.92
N ARG A 232 -13.15 8.42 -13.43
CA ARG A 232 -13.74 9.52 -14.20
C ARG A 232 -14.45 9.04 -15.47
N ASP A 233 -13.75 8.25 -16.28
CA ASP A 233 -14.16 7.72 -17.59
C ASP A 233 -13.96 6.19 -17.71
N SER A 234 -13.90 5.51 -16.56
CA SER A 234 -13.76 4.07 -16.48
C SER A 234 -14.28 3.50 -15.16
N ILE A 235 -14.39 2.17 -15.08
CA ILE A 235 -14.71 1.41 -13.88
C ILE A 235 -13.53 0.48 -13.57
N SER A 236 -13.07 0.49 -12.33
CA SER A 236 -12.15 -0.50 -11.78
C SER A 236 -12.97 -1.67 -11.23
N LEU A 237 -12.94 -2.83 -11.90
CA LEU A 237 -13.63 -4.05 -11.46
C LEU A 237 -12.59 -5.12 -11.14
N GLY A 238 -12.68 -5.76 -9.98
CA GLY A 238 -11.72 -6.79 -9.62
C GLY A 238 -12.22 -7.73 -8.54
N ILE A 239 -11.38 -8.73 -8.24
CA ILE A 239 -11.62 -9.69 -7.17
C ILE A 239 -10.30 -10.20 -6.61
N GLY A 240 -10.21 -10.22 -5.27
CA GLY A 240 -9.15 -10.87 -4.51
C GLY A 240 -9.65 -12.13 -3.82
N VAL A 241 -8.92 -13.24 -3.93
CA VAL A 241 -9.21 -14.49 -3.22
C VAL A 241 -7.92 -15.10 -2.68
N LEU A 242 -7.96 -15.67 -1.46
CA LEU A 242 -6.83 -16.39 -0.89
C LEU A 242 -6.25 -17.43 -1.85
N VAL A 243 -4.92 -17.51 -1.95
CA VAL A 243 -4.24 -18.48 -2.81
C VAL A 243 -4.56 -19.91 -2.39
N SER A 244 -4.68 -20.18 -1.09
CA SER A 244 -5.09 -21.49 -0.57
C SER A 244 -6.48 -21.90 -1.05
N ASP A 245 -7.41 -20.96 -1.16
CA ASP A 245 -8.78 -21.23 -1.62
C ASP A 245 -8.85 -21.39 -3.13
N LEU A 246 -8.11 -20.59 -3.90
CA LEU A 246 -7.97 -20.79 -5.34
C LEU A 246 -7.44 -22.21 -5.65
N ALA A 247 -6.42 -22.65 -4.91
CA ALA A 247 -5.86 -24.00 -5.06
C ALA A 247 -6.87 -25.09 -4.66
N ARG A 248 -7.53 -24.93 -3.50
CA ARG A 248 -8.53 -25.89 -2.99
C ARG A 248 -9.73 -26.04 -3.93
N LEU A 249 -10.24 -24.92 -4.45
CA LEU A 249 -11.40 -24.87 -5.34
C LEU A 249 -11.04 -25.10 -6.82
N LYS A 250 -9.74 -25.15 -7.14
CA LYS A 250 -9.21 -25.26 -8.52
C LYS A 250 -9.72 -24.15 -9.44
N LEU A 251 -9.85 -22.95 -8.89
CA LEU A 251 -10.32 -21.77 -9.60
C LEU A 251 -9.14 -20.97 -10.13
N LYS A 252 -9.30 -20.38 -11.32
CA LYS A 252 -8.37 -19.38 -11.83
C LYS A 252 -8.92 -17.99 -11.50
N PRO A 253 -8.06 -17.05 -11.07
CA PRO A 253 -8.49 -15.67 -10.83
C PRO A 253 -9.25 -15.03 -12.00
N ASN A 254 -8.82 -15.29 -13.24
CA ASN A 254 -9.52 -14.79 -14.44
C ASN A 254 -10.94 -15.32 -14.57
N ASP A 255 -11.17 -16.59 -14.27
CA ASP A 255 -12.49 -17.20 -14.37
C ASP A 255 -13.45 -16.58 -13.33
N LEU A 256 -12.92 -16.20 -12.16
CA LEU A 256 -13.67 -15.45 -11.15
C LEU A 256 -14.03 -14.04 -11.64
N LEU A 257 -13.09 -13.32 -12.24
CA LEU A 257 -13.35 -11.98 -12.77
C LEU A 257 -14.35 -12.01 -13.92
N GLU A 258 -14.24 -12.96 -14.84
CA GLU A 258 -15.21 -13.17 -15.92
C GLU A 258 -16.59 -13.59 -15.37
N GLY A 259 -16.63 -14.44 -14.34
CA GLY A 259 -17.86 -14.75 -13.63
C GLY A 259 -18.51 -13.51 -13.03
N LEU A 260 -17.71 -12.65 -12.38
CA LEU A 260 -18.17 -11.40 -11.79
C LEU A 260 -18.70 -10.43 -12.86
N LYS A 261 -18.01 -10.28 -14.00
CA LYS A 261 -18.47 -9.47 -15.15
C LYS A 261 -19.82 -9.94 -15.70
N ASN A 262 -20.05 -11.26 -15.72
CA ASN A 262 -21.27 -11.85 -16.22
C ASN A 262 -22.42 -11.91 -15.20
N HIS A 263 -22.12 -11.67 -13.91
CA HIS A 263 -23.13 -11.71 -12.85
C HIS A 263 -24.26 -10.69 -13.11
N PRO A 264 -25.55 -11.05 -12.97
CA PRO A 264 -26.68 -10.19 -13.32
C PRO A 264 -26.70 -8.81 -12.63
N SER A 265 -26.15 -8.70 -11.42
CA SER A 265 -26.04 -7.41 -10.70
C SER A 265 -24.91 -6.52 -11.24
N VAL A 266 -23.86 -7.09 -11.84
CA VAL A 266 -22.66 -6.37 -12.27
C VAL A 266 -22.70 -6.05 -13.77
N ARG A 267 -23.12 -7.03 -14.59
CA ARG A 267 -23.15 -6.91 -16.05
C ARG A 267 -23.81 -5.61 -16.56
N PRO A 268 -24.97 -5.15 -16.02
CA PRO A 268 -25.58 -3.90 -16.47
C PRO A 268 -24.72 -2.66 -16.16
N LEU A 269 -23.97 -2.67 -15.06
CA LEU A 269 -23.11 -1.55 -14.63
C LEU A 269 -21.91 -1.34 -15.55
N ILE A 270 -21.43 -2.40 -16.21
CA ILE A 270 -20.28 -2.36 -17.12
C ILE A 270 -20.68 -2.50 -18.60
N ALA A 271 -21.96 -2.68 -18.92
CA ALA A 271 -22.42 -2.97 -20.28
C ALA A 271 -22.00 -1.89 -21.30
N GLY A 272 -21.45 -2.32 -22.44
CA GLY A 272 -20.94 -1.44 -23.49
C GLY A 272 -19.64 -0.71 -23.12
N GLY A 273 -19.00 -1.07 -22.00
CA GLY A 273 -17.63 -0.67 -21.72
C GLY A 273 -16.62 -1.58 -22.41
N LYS A 274 -15.37 -1.13 -22.52
CA LYS A 274 -14.27 -1.86 -23.12
C LYS A 274 -13.14 -2.01 -22.11
N THR A 275 -12.63 -3.23 -21.92
CA THR A 275 -11.44 -3.46 -21.09
C THR A 275 -10.23 -2.81 -21.76
N GLU A 276 -9.60 -1.86 -21.05
CA GLU A 276 -8.36 -1.20 -21.50
C GLU A 276 -7.12 -1.84 -20.88
N GLU A 277 -7.23 -2.27 -19.62
CA GLU A 277 -6.13 -2.88 -18.88
C GLU A 277 -6.63 -4.07 -18.07
N TYR A 278 -5.76 -5.07 -17.95
CA TYR A 278 -5.89 -6.20 -17.04
C TYR A 278 -4.65 -6.24 -16.15
N LEU A 279 -4.85 -6.32 -14.83
CA LEU A 279 -3.79 -6.30 -13.83
C LEU A 279 -3.98 -7.45 -12.84
N ALA A 280 -2.87 -7.93 -12.28
CA ALA A 280 -2.87 -8.92 -11.21
C ALA A 280 -1.81 -8.57 -10.15
N HIS A 281 -2.12 -8.85 -8.89
CA HIS A 281 -1.21 -8.60 -7.78
C HIS A 281 -1.54 -9.48 -6.57
N PHE A 282 -0.61 -9.56 -5.63
CA PHE A 282 -0.87 -10.21 -4.34
C PHE A 282 -1.28 -9.19 -3.28
N ILE A 283 -2.19 -9.58 -2.40
CA ILE A 283 -2.60 -8.81 -1.21
C ILE A 283 -2.22 -9.67 0.01
N PRO A 284 -1.40 -9.18 0.95
CA PRO A 284 -1.16 -9.87 2.21
C PRO A 284 -2.45 -9.93 3.06
N GLU A 285 -2.85 -11.11 3.52
CA GLU A 285 -4.13 -11.40 4.19
C GLU A 285 -3.98 -12.17 5.53
N GLY A 286 -2.77 -12.18 6.12
CA GLY A 286 -2.42 -13.16 7.16
C GLY A 286 -1.70 -12.63 8.39
N ALA A 287 -1.69 -11.32 8.65
CA ALA A 287 -1.04 -10.79 9.85
C ALA A 287 -1.97 -10.90 11.07
N THR A 288 -1.89 -11.99 11.84
CA THR A 288 -2.32 -12.01 13.24
C THR A 288 -1.10 -11.99 14.16
N LEU A 289 -1.16 -11.19 15.24
CA LEU A 289 -0.08 -11.01 16.23
C LEU A 289 0.42 -12.34 16.85
N GLU A 290 -0.42 -13.36 16.91
CA GLU A 290 -0.19 -14.59 17.68
C GLU A 290 0.67 -15.66 16.97
N GLN A 291 0.91 -15.53 15.66
CA GLN A 291 1.64 -16.53 14.87
C GLN A 291 3.15 -16.27 14.77
N LEU A 292 3.68 -15.35 15.57
CA LEU A 292 5.07 -14.92 15.55
C LEU A 292 5.83 -15.51 16.76
N PRO A 293 6.95 -16.25 16.56
CA PRO A 293 7.78 -16.72 17.65
C PRO A 293 8.36 -15.54 18.44
N LEU A 294 8.12 -15.49 19.76
CA LEU A 294 8.55 -14.41 20.67
C LEU A 294 10.07 -14.10 20.66
N HIS A 295 10.89 -15.03 20.17
CA HIS A 295 12.36 -14.90 20.06
C HIS A 295 12.84 -14.60 18.63
N ALA A 296 11.91 -14.52 17.67
CA ALA A 296 12.13 -14.13 16.29
C ALA A 296 10.93 -13.25 15.88
N LEU A 297 10.94 -12.03 16.42
CA LEU A 297 10.01 -10.96 16.09
C LEU A 297 10.29 -10.50 14.65
N VAL A 298 9.72 -11.24 13.70
CA VAL A 298 9.69 -10.85 12.31
C VAL A 298 8.32 -11.16 11.68
N GLY A 299 7.54 -10.10 11.57
CA GLY A 299 6.28 -9.94 10.86
C GLY A 299 5.96 -8.42 10.85
N PRO A 300 5.08 -7.93 9.97
CA PRO A 300 5.22 -6.78 9.04
C PRO A 300 5.55 -5.39 9.66
N TYR A 301 6.50 -5.33 10.58
CA TYR A 301 6.70 -4.22 11.50
C TYR A 301 8.18 -4.00 11.83
N LEU A 302 8.50 -2.72 11.91
CA LEU A 302 9.73 -2.04 12.32
C LEU A 302 10.69 -2.83 13.24
N TRP A 303 11.99 -2.68 13.00
CA TRP A 303 13.02 -2.97 13.99
C TRP A 303 13.75 -1.66 14.34
N LEU A 304 13.50 -1.15 15.57
CA LEU A 304 14.23 -0.04 16.20
C LEU A 304 14.90 -0.61 17.45
N ASP A 305 16.20 -0.34 17.65
CA ASP A 305 16.89 -0.58 18.92
C ASP A 305 16.44 0.50 19.93
N LEU A 306 15.73 0.09 20.98
CA LEU A 306 14.89 0.95 21.83
C LEU A 306 15.52 1.30 23.18
N ASP A 307 16.77 0.90 23.40
CA ASP A 307 17.53 1.20 24.62
C ASP A 307 17.81 2.71 24.82
N GLN A 308 17.36 3.58 23.90
CA GLN A 308 17.58 5.04 23.89
C GLN A 308 16.28 5.86 24.07
N LEU A 309 15.10 5.25 24.17
CA LEU A 309 13.82 5.99 24.21
C LEU A 309 13.31 6.29 25.62
N THR A 310 12.84 7.53 25.83
CA THR A 310 12.05 7.93 27.01
C THR A 310 10.54 7.85 26.74
N PRO A 311 9.69 7.51 27.73
CA PRO A 311 8.23 7.40 27.58
C PRO A 311 7.51 8.61 26.97
N SER A 312 8.08 9.80 27.06
CA SER A 312 7.53 11.03 26.46
C SER A 312 7.56 11.06 24.93
N SER A 313 8.39 10.24 24.28
CA SER A 313 8.53 10.21 22.82
C SER A 313 7.47 9.34 22.13
N LEU A 314 6.64 8.61 22.88
CA LEU A 314 5.69 7.60 22.36
C LEU A 314 4.25 8.10 22.21
N THR A 315 3.92 9.29 22.74
CA THR A 315 2.55 9.83 22.72
C THR A 315 2.12 10.48 21.39
N GLU A 316 2.99 10.48 20.37
CA GLU A 316 2.77 11.23 19.10
C GLU A 316 2.60 10.36 17.84
N LEU A 317 2.58 9.02 17.97
CA LEU A 317 2.45 8.10 16.83
C LEU A 317 1.07 8.22 16.13
N LYS A 318 1.07 8.55 14.84
CA LYS A 318 -0.12 8.66 13.97
C LYS A 318 -0.22 7.43 13.07
N THR A 319 -1.39 6.80 13.02
CA THR A 319 -1.61 5.59 12.21
C THR A 319 -2.13 5.94 10.80
N GLY A 320 -1.72 5.15 9.80
CA GLY A 320 -2.22 5.30 8.43
C GLY A 320 -1.84 4.15 7.49
N TYR A 321 -2.62 4.09 6.41
CA TYR A 321 -2.74 3.10 5.33
C TYR A 321 -2.99 1.64 5.73
N GLN A 322 -4.24 1.19 5.57
CA GLN A 322 -4.57 -0.24 5.53
C GLN A 322 -4.08 -0.83 4.19
N GLY A 323 -3.26 -1.90 4.25
CA GLY A 323 -2.98 -2.76 3.10
C GLY A 323 -1.59 -2.64 2.45
N GLU A 324 -0.73 -1.71 2.88
CA GLU A 324 0.64 -1.60 2.39
C GLU A 324 1.63 -1.49 3.57
N THR A 325 2.54 -2.47 3.65
CA THR A 325 3.56 -2.55 4.71
C THR A 325 4.77 -1.69 4.36
N ILE A 326 5.29 -0.94 5.33
CA ILE A 326 6.64 -0.35 5.30
C ILE A 326 7.44 -0.99 6.41
N LEU A 327 8.63 -1.51 6.09
CA LEU A 327 9.58 -1.98 7.08
C LEU A 327 10.82 -1.10 7.08
N PHE A 328 11.24 -0.63 8.26
CA PHE A 328 12.53 0.01 8.45
C PHE A 328 13.49 -1.00 9.07
N LEU A 329 14.68 -1.12 8.50
CA LEU A 329 15.77 -1.88 9.09
C LEU A 329 16.73 -0.89 9.74
N THR A 330 16.82 -0.91 11.08
CA THR A 330 17.90 -0.26 11.82
C THR A 330 18.67 -1.30 12.65
N SER A 331 19.90 -0.99 13.04
CA SER A 331 20.89 -1.95 13.54
C SER A 331 20.54 -2.62 14.89
N SER A 332 21.09 -3.81 15.16
CA SER A 332 21.00 -4.57 16.43
C SER A 332 22.10 -4.30 17.44
N ALA A 333 22.92 -3.30 17.19
CA ALA A 333 24.02 -2.96 18.07
C ALA A 333 24.36 -1.49 17.88
N ALA A 334 23.79 -0.63 18.73
CA ALA A 334 24.25 0.71 19.04
C ALA A 334 24.93 1.41 17.84
N VAL A 335 24.15 1.73 16.81
CA VAL A 335 24.52 2.75 15.83
C VAL A 335 23.84 4.03 16.28
N GLU A 336 24.65 5.08 16.45
CA GLU A 336 24.18 6.45 16.51
C GLU A 336 23.56 6.80 15.15
N ILE A 337 22.28 6.46 14.94
CA ILE A 337 21.47 7.21 13.98
C ILE A 337 21.44 8.66 14.46
N SER A 338 21.56 9.61 13.55
CA SER A 338 21.47 11.01 13.98
C SER A 338 20.09 11.27 14.59
N ASP A 339 20.03 12.15 15.60
CA ASP A 339 18.77 12.54 16.25
C ASP A 339 17.76 13.08 15.21
N GLU A 340 18.27 13.68 14.14
CA GLU A 340 17.51 14.18 13.00
C GLU A 340 16.83 13.03 12.23
N VAL A 341 17.57 11.97 11.87
CA VAL A 341 17.02 10.78 11.21
C VAL A 341 15.96 10.12 12.09
N PHE A 342 16.24 9.98 13.38
CA PHE A 342 15.32 9.34 14.30
C PHE A 342 14.00 10.10 14.44
N LYS A 343 14.05 11.43 14.59
CA LYS A 343 12.85 12.28 14.66
C LYS A 343 12.02 12.19 13.38
N ALA A 344 12.67 12.20 12.22
CA ALA A 344 11.99 12.09 10.92
C ALA A 344 11.18 10.78 10.80
N LEU A 345 11.73 9.67 11.29
CA LEU A 345 11.06 8.37 11.26
C LEU A 345 9.79 8.33 12.13
N LEU A 346 9.74 9.09 13.22
CA LEU A 346 8.56 9.16 14.10
C LEU A 346 7.40 9.94 13.47
N GLU A 347 7.66 10.78 12.47
CA GLU A 347 6.63 11.60 11.79
C GLU A 347 5.91 10.84 10.66
N LEU A 348 6.33 9.63 10.34
CA LEU A 348 5.74 8.84 9.26
C LEU A 348 4.30 8.40 9.59
N PRO A 349 3.33 8.65 8.70
CA PRO A 349 1.93 8.30 8.93
C PRO A 349 1.60 6.85 8.56
N CYS A 350 2.58 5.99 8.24
CA CYS A 350 2.34 4.56 8.05
C CYS A 350 2.22 3.85 9.39
N LEU A 351 1.61 2.66 9.45
CA LEU A 351 1.65 1.81 10.65
C LEU A 351 3.11 1.50 11.06
N VAL A 352 3.67 2.33 11.95
CA VAL A 352 4.93 2.08 12.65
C VAL A 352 4.56 1.39 13.96
N TRP A 353 4.73 0.06 14.03
CA TRP A 353 4.69 -0.65 15.31
C TRP A 353 6.09 -0.71 15.88
N VAL A 354 6.32 0.06 16.96
CA VAL A 354 7.56 0.04 17.73
C VAL A 354 7.47 -1.07 18.78
N ILE A 355 8.31 -2.12 18.70
CA ILE A 355 8.36 -3.17 19.74
C ILE A 355 9.55 -2.96 20.66
N VAL A 356 9.28 -2.41 21.84
CA VAL A 356 10.23 -2.26 22.96
C VAL A 356 10.65 -3.63 23.46
N HIS A 357 11.95 -3.95 23.38
CA HIS A 357 12.50 -5.01 24.22
C HIS A 357 12.56 -4.52 25.66
N GLY A 358 11.69 -5.06 26.50
CA GLY A 358 11.82 -5.03 27.95
C GLY A 358 11.42 -3.73 28.64
N ILE A 359 10.10 -3.49 28.76
CA ILE A 359 9.44 -2.97 29.97
C ILE A 359 7.96 -3.38 29.86
N GLU A 360 7.45 -4.10 30.87
CA GLU A 360 6.01 -4.23 31.11
C GLU A 360 5.40 -2.82 31.26
N ILE A 361 4.54 -2.42 30.32
CA ILE A 361 3.54 -1.39 30.60
C ILE A 361 2.19 -2.09 30.68
N LEU A 362 1.79 -2.33 31.92
CA LEU A 362 0.46 -2.75 32.35
C LEU A 362 -0.63 -1.94 31.63
N GLY A 363 -1.48 -2.64 30.89
CA GLY A 363 -2.66 -2.07 30.23
C GLY A 363 -3.78 -3.10 30.10
N HIS A 364 -3.93 -3.96 31.11
CA HIS A 364 -4.95 -5.02 31.18
C HIS A 364 -6.27 -4.54 31.81
N GLU A 365 -6.62 -3.26 31.68
CA GLU A 365 -7.88 -2.70 32.19
C GLU A 365 -8.43 -1.61 31.25
N LEU A 366 -8.86 -1.97 30.04
CA LEU A 366 -9.74 -1.10 29.24
C LEU A 366 -10.90 -1.84 28.55
N PHE A 367 -11.09 -3.14 28.83
CA PHE A 367 -12.26 -3.91 28.40
C PHE A 367 -12.74 -4.88 29.48
N SER A 368 -13.05 -4.35 30.67
CA SER A 368 -13.93 -4.97 31.66
C SER A 368 -14.98 -3.98 32.11
#